data_AF-A0A432YAU7-F1
#
_entry.id   AF-A0A432YAU7-F1
#
_cell.length_a   1.000
_cell.length_b   1.000
_cell.length_c   1.000
_cell.angle_alpha   90.00
_cell.angle_beta   90.00
_cell.angle_gamma   90.00
#
_symmetry.space_group_name_H-M   'P 1'
#
loop_
_entity.id
_entity.type
_entity.pdbx_description
1 polymer ?
#
loop_
_entity_poly.entity_id
_entity_poly.type
_entity_poly.pdbx_seq_one_letter_code
_entity_poly.pdbx_strand_id
1 'polypeptide(L)'
;MNKLKMLLAVSLIALVSACGSIPLTTMVKLMDMNPLEADPNQIIVAVKSPNGVSVNDGDVVLDFSFRTGEPESSFNHTFPVIVDSDYALPAELKDELENDEQFTVMRLSEADAKTMSAGQETIREYRRQHEEGGAGSINVRLVSACQSDEFTWHDSELDVYLKIDQTNEFLLFLDDIDLNELALKNGCS
;
A
#
# COMPACT_ATOMS: atom_id res chain seq x y z
N MET A 1 -6.25 -47.49 30.14
CA MET A 1 -6.88 -46.15 30.15
C MET A 1 -6.00 -45.22 30.96
N ASN A 2 -5.76 -43.98 30.52
CA ASN A 2 -5.06 -42.87 31.21
C ASN A 2 -3.60 -42.52 30.88
N LYS A 3 -3.13 -42.66 29.63
CA LYS A 3 -1.87 -41.98 29.21
C LYS A 3 -1.86 -41.45 27.76
N LEU A 4 -2.92 -41.62 26.97
CA LEU A 4 -2.91 -41.25 25.53
C LEU A 4 -3.75 -40.01 25.18
N LYS A 5 -4.49 -39.45 26.14
CA LYS A 5 -5.36 -38.27 25.91
C LYS A 5 -4.71 -36.93 26.29
N MET A 6 -3.41 -36.92 26.59
CA MET A 6 -2.71 -35.73 27.09
C MET A 6 -1.57 -35.28 26.16
N LEU A 7 -1.77 -35.43 24.85
CA LEU A 7 -0.81 -34.98 23.82
C LEU A 7 -1.50 -34.25 22.67
N LEU A 8 -2.75 -33.82 22.85
CA LEU A 8 -3.60 -33.27 21.78
C LEU A 8 -4.13 -31.88 22.14
N ALA A 9 -3.30 -31.06 22.76
CA ALA A 9 -3.68 -29.72 23.22
C ALA A 9 -2.52 -28.72 23.23
N VAL A 10 -1.55 -28.79 22.31
CA VAL A 10 -0.60 -27.70 22.04
C VAL A 10 -0.13 -27.80 20.59
N SER A 11 -0.90 -27.28 19.63
CA SER A 11 -0.38 -26.83 18.33
C SER A 11 -1.52 -26.19 17.55
N LEU A 12 -1.91 -24.96 17.92
CA LEU A 12 -2.81 -24.17 17.09
C LEU A 12 -2.61 -22.68 17.33
N ILE A 13 -1.36 -22.20 17.30
CA ILE A 13 -1.09 -20.76 17.23
C ILE A 13 0.16 -20.56 16.36
N ALA A 14 0.06 -19.57 15.47
CA ALA A 14 1.08 -19.02 14.55
C ALA A 14 1.13 -19.61 13.14
N LEU A 15 0.03 -19.42 12.38
CA LEU A 15 0.14 -19.05 10.97
C LEU A 15 -0.33 -17.59 10.88
N VAL A 16 0.50 -16.67 11.38
CA VAL A 16 0.38 -15.28 10.94
C VAL A 16 1.14 -15.27 9.63
N SER A 17 0.43 -15.34 8.51
CA SER A 17 0.99 -14.96 7.22
C SER A 17 1.45 -13.51 7.38
N ALA A 18 2.77 -13.30 7.40
CA ALA A 18 3.38 -11.98 7.53
C ALA A 18 3.25 -11.24 6.20
N CYS A 19 2.01 -10.95 5.81
CA CYS A 19 1.74 -9.96 4.78
C CYS A 19 2.05 -8.62 5.44
N GLY A 20 3.03 -7.87 4.92
CA GLY A 20 3.55 -6.64 5.52
C GLY A 20 2.50 -5.82 6.27
N SER A 21 2.83 -5.47 7.52
CA SER A 21 1.84 -4.88 8.43
C SER A 21 1.88 -3.37 8.36
N ILE A 22 0.72 -2.72 8.51
CA ILE A 22 0.68 -1.27 8.70
C ILE A 22 1.09 -0.99 10.15
N PRO A 23 2.14 -0.19 10.41
CA PRO A 23 2.48 0.21 11.77
C PRO A 23 1.30 0.88 12.48
N LEU A 24 1.08 0.55 13.76
CA LEU A 24 -0.04 1.11 14.53
C LEU A 24 0.00 2.64 14.60
N THR A 25 1.21 3.21 14.65
CA THR A 25 1.45 4.65 14.61
C THR A 25 0.94 5.27 13.31
N THR A 26 1.17 4.62 12.17
CA THR A 26 0.66 5.03 10.87
C THR A 26 -0.86 4.93 10.80
N MET A 27 -1.45 3.85 11.33
CA MET A 27 -2.92 3.72 11.37
C MET A 27 -3.59 4.90 12.09
N VAL A 28 -3.05 5.31 13.25
CA VAL A 28 -3.58 6.45 14.01
C VAL A 28 -3.46 7.75 13.22
N LYS A 29 -2.28 8.02 12.63
CA LYS A 29 -2.07 9.22 11.81
C LYS A 29 -3.04 9.25 10.62
N LEU A 30 -3.24 8.13 9.93
CA LEU A 30 -4.17 8.05 8.80
C LEU A 30 -5.62 8.28 9.22
N MET A 31 -6.05 7.79 10.38
CA MET A 31 -7.40 8.05 10.89
C MET A 31 -7.66 9.55 11.09
N ASP A 32 -6.67 10.29 11.60
CA ASP A 32 -6.79 11.74 11.80
C ASP A 32 -6.80 12.51 10.48
N MET A 33 -6.13 12.00 9.44
CA MET A 33 -5.98 12.66 8.14
C MET A 33 -7.12 12.37 7.15
N ASN A 34 -8.00 11.41 7.44
CA ASN A 34 -9.11 10.97 6.59
C ASN A 34 -8.74 10.80 5.10
N PRO A 35 -8.08 9.70 4.72
CA PRO A 35 -7.51 9.51 3.38
C PRO A 35 -8.56 9.58 2.26
N LEU A 36 -9.84 9.32 2.58
CA LEU A 36 -10.95 9.41 1.64
C LEU A 36 -11.24 10.84 1.17
N GLU A 37 -10.66 11.84 1.82
CA GLU A 37 -10.82 13.26 1.48
C GLU A 37 -9.53 13.90 0.95
N ALA A 38 -8.42 13.17 0.94
CA ALA A 38 -7.14 13.64 0.38
C ALA A 38 -7.28 14.01 -1.10
N ASP A 39 -6.54 15.03 -1.56
CA ASP A 39 -6.43 15.34 -2.99
C ASP A 39 -5.71 14.19 -3.70
N PRO A 40 -6.36 13.46 -4.63
CA PRO A 40 -5.75 12.31 -5.30
C PRO A 40 -4.45 12.65 -6.04
N ASN A 41 -4.25 13.90 -6.47
CA ASN A 41 -3.03 14.34 -7.14
C ASN A 41 -1.85 14.53 -6.18
N GLN A 42 -2.12 14.56 -4.86
CA GLN A 42 -1.11 14.72 -3.82
C GLN A 42 -0.76 13.40 -3.14
N ILE A 43 -1.42 12.30 -3.52
CA ILE A 43 -1.08 10.97 -3.05
C ILE A 43 0.21 10.53 -3.75
N ILE A 44 1.27 10.41 -2.95
CA ILE A 44 2.57 9.91 -3.37
C ILE A 44 2.86 8.61 -2.63
N VAL A 45 3.32 7.61 -3.37
CA VAL A 45 3.81 6.35 -2.83
C VAL A 45 5.31 6.29 -3.08
N ALA A 46 6.09 5.94 -2.07
CA ALA A 46 7.52 5.68 -2.22
C ALA A 46 7.81 4.25 -1.77
N VAL A 47 8.43 3.46 -2.63
CA VAL A 47 8.82 2.08 -2.29
C VAL A 47 10.32 2.04 -2.06
N LYS A 48 10.73 1.64 -0.86
CA LYS A 48 12.13 1.32 -0.54
C LYS A 48 12.39 -0.12 -0.96
N SER A 49 13.46 -0.34 -1.71
CA SER A 49 13.85 -1.68 -2.15
C SER A 49 15.37 -1.82 -2.19
N PRO A 50 15.89 -3.04 -2.04
CA PRO A 50 17.31 -3.30 -2.29
C PRO A 50 17.72 -2.98 -3.73
N ASN A 51 18.99 -2.69 -3.91
CA ASN A 51 19.64 -2.59 -5.21
C ASN A 51 19.52 -3.91 -5.96
N GLY A 52 19.04 -3.86 -7.20
CA GLY A 52 18.74 -5.05 -8.00
C GLY A 52 17.27 -5.47 -7.95
N VAL A 53 16.47 -4.84 -7.09
CA VAL A 53 14.99 -4.90 -7.13
C VAL A 53 14.46 -3.53 -7.54
N SER A 54 13.49 -3.53 -8.44
CA SER A 54 12.83 -2.34 -8.96
C SER A 54 11.32 -2.52 -8.95
N VAL A 55 10.61 -1.42 -8.81
CA VAL A 55 9.16 -1.36 -8.92
C VAL A 55 8.83 -0.45 -10.10
N ASN A 56 7.96 -0.89 -10.99
CA ASN A 56 7.62 -0.20 -12.23
C ASN A 56 6.14 0.21 -12.25
N ASP A 57 5.72 0.88 -13.31
CA ASP A 57 4.32 1.23 -13.53
C ASP A 57 3.39 0.02 -13.33
N GLY A 58 2.40 0.18 -12.44
CA GLY A 58 1.41 -0.84 -12.12
C GLY A 58 1.89 -1.98 -11.22
N ASP A 59 3.14 -1.98 -10.78
CA ASP A 59 3.63 -2.93 -9.76
C ASP A 59 3.08 -2.59 -8.36
N VAL A 60 2.63 -1.36 -8.16
CA VAL A 60 1.86 -0.92 -7.00
C VAL A 60 0.48 -0.47 -7.45
N VAL A 61 -0.54 -0.77 -6.65
CA VAL A 61 -1.92 -0.37 -6.90
C VAL A 61 -2.53 0.30 -5.67
N LEU A 62 -3.37 1.30 -5.91
CA LEU A 62 -4.23 1.93 -4.92
C LEU A 62 -5.66 1.44 -5.11
N ASP A 63 -6.18 0.73 -4.11
CA ASP A 63 -7.59 0.33 -4.07
C ASP A 63 -8.42 1.41 -3.38
N PHE A 64 -9.50 1.84 -4.02
CA PHE A 64 -10.44 2.82 -3.51
C PHE A 64 -11.86 2.26 -3.64
N SER A 65 -12.53 2.05 -2.51
CA SER A 65 -13.85 1.44 -2.49
C SER A 65 -14.81 2.16 -1.58
N PHE A 66 -16.09 2.03 -1.89
CA PHE A 66 -17.19 2.48 -1.07
C PHE A 66 -18.28 1.43 -1.06
N ARG A 67 -18.68 1.00 0.13
CA ARG A 67 -19.71 -0.01 0.34
C ARG A 67 -20.85 0.58 1.14
N THR A 68 -22.06 0.42 0.63
CA THR A 68 -23.29 0.88 1.27
C THR A 68 -24.25 -0.29 1.47
N GLY A 69 -25.46 -0.01 1.99
CA GLY A 69 -26.55 -0.99 2.02
C GLY A 69 -27.13 -1.29 0.63
N GLU A 70 -26.82 -0.46 -0.37
CA GLU A 70 -27.35 -0.51 -1.72
C GLU A 70 -26.23 -0.82 -2.72
N PRO A 71 -26.22 -1.99 -3.38
CA PRO A 71 -25.14 -2.36 -4.30
C PRO A 71 -24.89 -1.35 -5.43
N GLU A 72 -25.93 -0.71 -5.94
CA GLU A 72 -25.84 0.30 -7.02
C GLU A 72 -25.13 1.60 -6.57
N SER A 73 -25.11 1.86 -5.26
CA SER A 73 -24.43 3.01 -4.64
C SER A 73 -23.04 2.62 -4.11
N SER A 74 -22.60 1.38 -4.37
CA SER A 74 -21.30 0.87 -3.97
C SER A 74 -20.36 0.80 -5.19
N PHE A 75 -19.07 1.00 -4.97
CA PHE A 75 -18.05 0.84 -6.02
C PHE A 75 -16.75 0.29 -5.46
N ASN A 76 -15.93 -0.27 -6.36
CA ASN A 76 -14.57 -0.69 -6.08
C ASN A 76 -13.69 -0.36 -7.28
N HIS A 77 -12.70 0.50 -7.08
CA HIS A 77 -11.71 0.89 -8.07
C HIS A 77 -10.33 0.42 -7.63
N THR A 78 -9.55 -0.06 -8.58
CA THR A 78 -8.13 -0.36 -8.40
C THR A 78 -7.37 0.47 -9.42
N PHE A 79 -6.50 1.36 -8.94
CA PHE A 79 -5.71 2.26 -9.76
C PHE A 79 -4.24 1.81 -9.74
N PRO A 80 -3.65 1.42 -10.88
CA PRO A 80 -2.20 1.28 -10.95
C PRO A 80 -1.55 2.64 -10.73
N VAL A 81 -0.53 2.71 -9.89
CA VAL A 81 0.31 3.92 -9.79
C VAL A 81 1.46 3.83 -10.78
N ILE A 82 1.90 4.99 -11.23
CA ILE A 82 2.96 5.17 -12.22
C ILE A 82 4.17 5.83 -11.57
N VAL A 83 5.37 5.50 -12.05
CA VAL A 83 6.63 6.06 -11.58
C VAL A 83 6.68 7.55 -11.88
N ASP A 84 7.11 8.33 -10.88
CA ASP A 84 7.38 9.75 -11.00
C ASP A 84 8.88 10.00 -10.89
N SER A 85 9.56 9.91 -12.03
CA SER A 85 11.02 10.11 -12.12
C SER A 85 11.45 11.56 -11.85
N ASP A 86 10.53 12.51 -11.93
CA ASP A 86 10.81 13.93 -11.70
C ASP A 86 10.63 14.32 -10.22
N TYR A 87 10.11 13.41 -9.39
CA TYR A 87 9.92 13.66 -7.97
C TYR A 87 11.26 13.70 -7.24
N ALA A 88 11.61 14.86 -6.70
CA ALA A 88 12.81 15.03 -5.91
C ALA A 88 12.65 14.36 -4.55
N LEU A 89 13.43 13.30 -4.29
CA LEU A 89 13.39 12.57 -3.02
C LEU A 89 13.72 13.52 -1.84
N PRO A 90 12.81 13.70 -0.86
CA PRO A 90 13.01 14.57 0.28
C PRO A 90 14.10 14.02 1.21
N ALA A 91 14.61 14.89 2.10
CA ALA A 91 15.65 14.50 3.06
C ALA A 91 15.17 13.39 3.99
N GLU A 92 13.92 13.45 4.46
CA GLU A 92 13.34 12.42 5.34
C GLU A 92 13.42 11.01 4.76
N LEU A 93 13.18 10.81 3.46
CA LEU A 93 13.31 9.48 2.83
C LEU A 93 14.77 9.13 2.56
N LYS A 94 15.64 10.12 2.29
CA LYS A 94 17.08 9.85 2.12
C LYS A 94 17.73 9.35 3.40
N ASP A 95 17.27 9.84 4.55
CA ASP A 95 17.79 9.46 5.86
C ASP A 95 17.39 8.03 6.25
N GLU A 96 16.34 7.46 5.61
CA GLU A 96 15.87 6.08 5.79
C GLU A 96 16.63 5.06 4.93
N LEU A 97 17.46 5.49 3.97
CA LEU A 97 18.22 4.60 3.11
C LEU A 97 19.42 4.00 3.83
N GLU A 98 19.50 2.68 3.84
CA GLU A 98 20.71 1.94 4.19
C GLU A 98 21.64 1.75 2.98
N ASN A 99 22.83 1.17 3.22
CA ASN A 99 23.71 0.81 2.11
C ASN A 99 23.01 -0.22 1.23
N ASP A 100 23.09 -0.02 -0.08
CA ASP A 100 22.51 -0.88 -1.10
C ASP A 100 20.97 -0.84 -1.22
N GLU A 101 20.32 0.24 -0.80
CA GLU A 101 18.89 0.47 -1.01
C GLU A 101 18.62 1.66 -1.95
N GLN A 102 17.40 1.69 -2.50
CA GLN A 102 16.90 2.78 -3.31
C GLN A 102 15.40 3.01 -3.09
N PHE A 103 14.94 4.23 -3.37
CA PHE A 103 13.53 4.57 -3.42
C PHE A 103 13.04 4.69 -4.87
N THR A 104 11.89 4.09 -5.16
CA THR A 104 11.08 4.42 -6.33
C THR A 104 9.85 5.23 -5.90
N VAL A 105 9.70 6.44 -6.45
CA VAL A 105 8.54 7.29 -6.15
C VAL A 105 7.50 7.15 -7.24
N MET A 106 6.23 7.06 -6.84
CA MET A 106 5.09 6.76 -7.70
C MET A 106 3.89 7.62 -7.32
N ARG A 107 2.97 7.81 -8.28
CA ARG A 107 1.73 8.57 -8.10
C ARG A 107 0.60 8.02 -8.97
N LEU A 108 -0.62 8.48 -8.72
CA LEU A 108 -1.72 8.24 -9.65
C LEU A 108 -1.48 8.95 -10.99
N SER A 109 -1.94 8.33 -12.09
CA SER A 109 -2.08 9.05 -13.36
C SER A 109 -3.12 10.17 -13.20
N GLU A 110 -3.05 11.22 -14.02
CA GLU A 110 -4.03 12.31 -13.98
C GLU A 110 -5.47 11.82 -14.22
N ALA A 111 -5.62 10.79 -15.07
CA ALA A 111 -6.92 10.20 -15.37
C ALA A 111 -7.48 9.42 -14.17
N ASP A 112 -6.63 8.67 -13.48
CA ASP A 112 -7.02 7.90 -12.29
C ASP A 112 -7.28 8.81 -11.10
N ALA A 113 -6.45 9.84 -10.90
CA ALA A 113 -6.67 10.88 -9.88
C ALA A 113 -8.02 11.58 -10.09
N LYS A 114 -8.39 11.88 -11.33
CA LYS A 114 -9.72 12.44 -11.67
C LYS A 114 -10.85 11.46 -11.37
N THR A 115 -10.67 10.17 -11.66
CA THR A 115 -11.67 9.13 -11.38
C THR A 115 -11.88 8.96 -9.88
N MET A 116 -10.79 8.93 -9.11
CA MET A 116 -10.83 8.88 -7.66
C MET A 116 -11.53 10.11 -7.07
N SER A 117 -11.21 11.31 -7.55
CA SER A 117 -11.87 12.55 -7.12
C SER A 117 -13.38 12.53 -7.37
N ALA A 118 -13.82 12.01 -8.52
CA ALA A 118 -15.24 11.83 -8.80
C ALA A 118 -15.91 10.83 -7.84
N GLY A 119 -15.26 9.71 -7.52
CA GLY A 119 -15.77 8.76 -6.54
C GLY A 119 -15.82 9.33 -5.11
N GLN A 120 -14.86 10.18 -4.72
CA GLN A 120 -14.93 10.91 -3.45
C GLN A 120 -16.16 11.83 -3.40
N GLU A 121 -16.49 12.49 -4.50
CA GLU A 121 -17.70 13.32 -4.58
C GLU A 121 -18.98 12.48 -4.46
N THR A 122 -19.02 11.31 -5.10
CA THR A 122 -20.11 10.34 -4.92
C THR A 122 -20.26 9.94 -3.45
N ILE A 123 -19.16 9.68 -2.73
CA ILE A 123 -19.19 9.37 -1.29
C ILE A 123 -19.77 10.55 -0.48
N ARG A 124 -19.31 11.78 -0.73
CA ARG A 124 -19.78 12.98 -0.03
C ARG A 124 -21.29 13.17 -0.23
N GLU A 125 -21.76 13.06 -1.47
CA GLU A 125 -23.17 13.22 -1.78
C GLU A 125 -24.02 12.11 -1.17
N TYR A 126 -23.55 10.87 -1.20
CA TYR A 126 -24.24 9.75 -0.54
C TYR A 126 -24.40 10.01 0.97
N ARG A 127 -23.32 10.39 1.66
CA ARG A 127 -23.30 10.70 3.10
C ARG A 127 -24.19 11.88 3.48
N ARG A 128 -24.42 12.82 2.56
CA ARG A 128 -25.33 13.95 2.77
C ARG A 128 -26.80 13.52 2.76
N GLN A 129 -27.12 12.46 2.03
CA GLN A 129 -28.49 11.97 1.84
C GLN A 129 -28.85 10.79 2.76
N HIS A 130 -27.86 10.09 3.32
CA HIS A 130 -28.02 8.82 4.02
C HIS A 130 -27.36 8.86 5.41
N GLU A 131 -28.15 8.71 6.48
CA GLU A 131 -27.67 8.75 7.86
C GLU A 131 -26.69 7.61 8.19
N GLU A 132 -26.81 6.47 7.52
CA GLU A 132 -25.93 5.31 7.67
C GLU A 132 -24.51 5.54 7.10
N GLY A 133 -24.32 6.56 6.25
CA GLY A 133 -23.03 7.09 5.79
C GLY A 133 -22.15 6.18 4.91
N GLY A 134 -22.38 4.87 4.89
CA GLY A 134 -21.57 3.90 4.14
C GLY A 134 -20.12 3.75 4.65
N ALA A 135 -19.44 2.71 4.18
CA ALA A 135 -18.06 2.40 4.54
C ALA A 135 -17.13 2.63 3.34
N GLY A 136 -16.25 3.63 3.43
CA GLY A 136 -15.20 3.88 2.45
C GLY A 136 -13.87 3.28 2.87
N SER A 137 -13.04 2.90 1.91
CA SER A 137 -11.68 2.38 2.17
C SER A 137 -10.72 2.84 1.07
N ILE A 138 -9.50 3.18 1.49
CA ILE A 138 -8.33 3.33 0.62
C ILE A 138 -7.25 2.39 1.14
N ASN A 139 -6.64 1.65 0.23
CA ASN A 139 -5.54 0.76 0.54
C ASN A 139 -4.48 0.82 -0.56
N VAL A 140 -3.21 0.63 -0.20
CA VAL A 140 -2.11 0.47 -1.17
C VAL A 140 -1.65 -0.98 -1.10
N ARG A 141 -1.35 -1.57 -2.26
CA ARG A 141 -0.75 -2.90 -2.35
C ARG A 141 0.42 -2.89 -3.32
N LEU A 142 1.51 -3.50 -2.89
CA LEU A 142 2.56 -3.95 -3.79
C LEU A 142 2.13 -5.31 -4.37
N VAL A 143 2.00 -5.41 -5.69
CA VAL A 143 1.48 -6.62 -6.37
C VAL A 143 2.56 -7.40 -7.11
N SER A 144 3.58 -6.70 -7.59
CA SER A 144 4.76 -7.29 -8.23
C SER A 144 5.98 -6.44 -7.97
N ALA A 145 7.15 -7.01 -8.24
CA ALA A 145 8.41 -6.30 -8.33
C ALA A 145 9.23 -6.95 -9.44
N CYS A 146 10.21 -6.22 -9.97
CA CYS A 146 11.16 -6.78 -10.92
C CYS A 146 12.55 -6.89 -10.36
N GLN A 147 13.15 -8.04 -10.59
CA GLN A 147 14.49 -8.40 -10.16
C GLN A 147 15.46 -8.42 -11.35
N SER A 148 16.68 -7.94 -11.12
CA SER A 148 17.80 -8.15 -12.04
C SER A 148 18.33 -9.59 -11.96
N ASP A 149 18.83 -10.10 -13.08
CA ASP A 149 19.32 -11.49 -13.18
C ASP A 149 20.56 -11.76 -12.30
N GLU A 150 21.30 -10.72 -11.91
CA GLU A 150 22.51 -10.82 -11.07
C GLU A 150 22.21 -10.72 -9.57
N PHE A 151 20.99 -10.31 -9.20
CA PHE A 151 20.59 -10.23 -7.80
C PHE A 151 20.32 -11.64 -7.26
N THR A 152 20.86 -11.97 -6.09
CA THR A 152 20.49 -13.20 -5.37
C THR A 152 19.65 -12.84 -4.17
N TRP A 153 18.43 -13.39 -4.13
CA TRP A 153 17.48 -13.22 -3.04
C TRP A 153 18.12 -13.58 -1.69
N HIS A 154 18.23 -12.59 -0.81
CA HIS A 154 18.44 -12.79 0.62
C HIS A 154 17.10 -12.55 1.35
N ASP A 155 17.11 -12.47 2.69
CA ASP A 155 15.99 -12.04 3.54
C ASP A 155 15.68 -10.54 3.30
N SER A 156 15.50 -10.18 2.02
CA SER A 156 15.29 -8.82 1.55
C SER A 156 13.81 -8.51 1.57
N GLU A 157 13.50 -7.35 2.12
CA GLU A 157 12.13 -6.87 2.31
C GLU A 157 11.90 -5.57 1.52
N LEU A 158 10.64 -5.23 1.30
CA LEU A 158 10.25 -3.94 0.73
C LEU A 158 9.35 -3.19 1.69
N ASP A 159 9.61 -1.89 1.75
CA ASP A 159 8.81 -0.97 2.55
C ASP A 159 8.07 -0.01 1.63
N VAL A 160 6.79 0.21 1.91
CA VAL A 160 5.96 1.14 1.18
C VAL A 160 5.63 2.31 2.09
N TYR A 161 6.05 3.50 1.69
CA TYR A 161 5.75 4.75 2.34
C TYR A 161 4.64 5.48 1.57
N LEU A 162 3.73 6.11 2.30
CA LEU A 162 2.59 6.83 1.77
C LEU A 162 2.58 8.27 2.26
N LYS A 163 2.38 9.21 1.34
CA LYS A 163 2.12 10.62 1.63
C LYS A 163 0.81 11.01 0.97
N ILE A 164 -0.14 11.52 1.74
CA ILE A 164 -1.51 11.83 1.27
C ILE A 164 -1.81 13.34 1.18
N ASP A 165 -0.88 14.18 1.63
CA ASP A 165 -0.95 15.65 1.48
C ASP A 165 0.49 16.19 1.47
N GLN A 166 0.73 17.24 0.70
CA GLN A 166 1.98 17.98 0.60
C GLN A 166 2.53 18.44 1.94
N THR A 167 1.66 18.78 2.91
CA THR A 167 2.08 19.32 4.21
C THR A 167 2.60 18.28 5.19
N ASN A 168 2.38 16.99 4.90
CA ASN A 168 2.69 15.90 5.81
C ASN A 168 3.97 15.16 5.39
N GLU A 169 4.60 14.53 6.37
CA GLU A 169 5.72 13.61 6.16
C GLU A 169 5.24 12.32 5.47
N PHE A 170 6.17 11.60 4.86
CA PHE A 170 5.93 10.22 4.44
C PHE A 170 5.65 9.33 5.66
N LEU A 171 4.64 8.48 5.56
CA LEU A 171 4.28 7.51 6.58
C LEU A 171 4.64 6.11 6.10
N LEU A 172 5.40 5.34 6.88
CA LEU A 172 5.60 3.91 6.63
C LEU A 172 4.25 3.21 6.65
N PHE A 173 3.79 2.76 5.48
CA PHE A 173 2.46 2.22 5.25
C PHE A 173 2.46 0.69 5.23
N LEU A 174 3.41 0.07 4.54
CA LEU A 174 3.64 -1.38 4.62
C LEU A 174 5.12 -1.58 4.95
N ASP A 175 5.37 -2.48 5.88
CA ASP A 175 6.70 -2.78 6.43
C ASP A 175 6.99 -4.28 6.21
N ASP A 176 8.25 -4.62 5.98
CA ASP A 176 8.76 -5.99 5.91
C ASP A 176 8.03 -6.87 4.86
N ILE A 177 7.77 -6.34 3.65
CA ILE A 177 7.11 -7.15 2.61
C ILE A 177 8.07 -8.19 2.05
N ASP A 178 7.78 -9.46 2.30
CA ASP A 178 8.51 -10.59 1.72
C ASP A 178 8.26 -10.69 0.20
N LEU A 179 9.35 -10.61 -0.56
CA LEU A 179 9.38 -10.75 -2.02
C LEU A 179 8.85 -12.10 -2.52
N ASN A 180 8.93 -13.15 -1.72
CA ASN A 180 8.39 -14.47 -2.05
C ASN A 180 6.85 -14.48 -2.13
N GLU A 181 6.19 -13.49 -1.51
CA GLU A 181 4.74 -13.33 -1.56
C GLU A 181 4.27 -12.49 -2.76
N LEU A 182 5.20 -11.92 -3.54
CA LEU A 182 4.91 -11.08 -4.71
C LEU A 182 4.98 -11.84 -6.04
N ALA A 183 4.29 -11.33 -7.05
CA ALA A 183 4.49 -11.80 -8.42
C ALA A 183 5.81 -11.24 -8.98
N LEU A 184 6.89 -12.03 -8.88
CA LEU A 184 8.22 -11.62 -9.32
C LEU A 184 8.38 -11.70 -10.84
N LYS A 185 8.87 -10.62 -11.43
CA LYS A 185 9.29 -10.53 -12.83
C LYS A 185 10.82 -10.65 -12.90
N ASN A 186 11.33 -11.41 -13.86
CA ASN A 186 12.77 -11.61 -14.07
C ASN A 186 13.25 -10.88 -15.33
N GLY A 187 14.53 -10.51 -15.38
CA GLY A 187 15.19 -9.99 -16.57
C GLY A 187 14.74 -8.59 -16.99
N CYS A 188 14.31 -7.73 -16.05
CA CYS A 188 14.12 -6.32 -16.38
C CYS A 188 15.49 -5.64 -16.48
N SER A 189 15.70 -4.90 -17.56
CA SER A 189 16.91 -4.16 -17.89
C SER A 189 16.56 -2.78 -18.43
#